data_AF-A0A418XAP1-F1
#
_entry.id   AF-A0A418XAP1-F1
#
_cell.length_a   1.000
_cell.length_b   1.000
_cell.length_c   1.000
_cell.angle_alpha   90.00
_cell.angle_beta   90.00
_cell.angle_gamma   90.00
#
_symmetry.space_group_name_H-M   'P 1'
#
loop_
_entity.id
_entity.type
_entity.pdbx_description
1 polymer ?
#
loop_
_entity_poly.entity_id
_entity_poly.type
_entity_poly.pdbx_seq_one_letter_code
_entity_poly.pdbx_strand_id
1 'polypeptide(L)'
;SVSGPIADEVGFRLNAYKVKRDGDITNLTTGDDENGETAKGMRARVDFKPTARLRGKIIADYGTRRVEGPVLTLLSAPAGARLFGQPLAPALAGITPGPENRNIRMDTAGFTDSKNTSFAGTLSYQLDSHTLTSVTTWQDWKYNYVADIDNTEIPLLAIFSRGAFPGGIPMGGPYRSEMLTQELRIASNGDGALNYLAGLYYSDSDSDRSFTRGRAGFPLAANWAATTGNRTVAAFTQGEYKLTDATRVSAGFRYNRERIHVDFTDLLPAVPARFIGASTDDVVTGKVALQHDLDKAVMVYASFATGYKGAGYDVSSGFDQSRINRPVAPETSKAYEFGLKSRFLQNRVQLNATAFLTDYKDFQAQSSVVDPTTQLLQNAVNNVGKLRTKGVELEVTAKPTNALLLETSLAYVDAKIASYKNAGCYLGQTLALGCVPLGNGFVQDLSGKRLSNAPEVKATLGATYNFPIGDGFSGIANLNYQYQSEVNFDLKANPLQVQKGYGVVNGSIALSSPSHAFKVTLFVNNLFDKSYATFVGDTADLYGGTHHVLSQMLPRNSQRYVGLRVKYEF
;
A
#
# COMPACT_ATOMS: atom_id res chain seq x y z
N SER A 1 14.34 23.60 -5.41
CA SER A 1 13.70 24.04 -4.15
C SER A 1 14.39 25.30 -3.68
N VAL A 2 13.70 26.16 -2.94
CA VAL A 2 14.31 27.35 -2.33
C VAL A 2 14.05 27.31 -0.83
N SER A 3 15.04 27.66 -0.03
CA SER A 3 14.91 27.76 1.42
C SER A 3 15.89 28.76 1.98
N GLY A 4 15.55 29.36 3.11
CA GLY A 4 16.41 30.31 3.80
C GLY A 4 15.70 30.95 4.99
N PRO A 5 16.39 31.85 5.71
CA PRO A 5 15.76 32.71 6.70
C PRO A 5 14.86 33.75 6.02
N ILE A 6 13.70 34.04 6.62
CA ILE A 6 12.90 35.25 6.38
C ILE A 6 13.33 36.34 7.37
N ALA A 7 13.58 35.93 8.62
CA ALA A 7 14.11 36.73 9.73
C ALA A 7 14.91 35.81 10.66
N ASP A 8 15.58 36.35 11.67
CA ASP A 8 16.45 35.58 12.58
C ASP A 8 15.73 34.37 13.23
N GLU A 9 14.45 34.53 13.54
CA GLU A 9 13.63 33.51 14.20
C GLU A 9 12.66 32.79 13.25
N VAL A 10 12.67 33.10 11.96
CA VAL A 10 11.71 32.57 10.97
C VAL A 10 12.44 32.06 9.74
N GLY A 11 12.27 30.78 9.42
CA GLY A 11 12.81 30.14 8.23
C GLY A 11 11.73 29.61 7.31
N PHE A 12 12.01 29.50 6.02
CA PHE A 12 11.09 28.94 5.04
C PHE A 12 11.73 27.89 4.14
N ARG A 13 10.89 27.05 3.55
CA ARG A 13 11.23 26.21 2.41
C ARG A 13 10.04 26.06 1.47
N LEU A 14 10.30 26.26 0.19
CA LEU A 14 9.36 26.05 -0.90
C LEU A 14 9.90 24.99 -1.87
N ASN A 15 9.08 23.99 -2.15
CA ASN A 15 9.35 22.98 -3.17
C ASN A 15 8.20 22.95 -4.18
N ALA A 16 8.51 22.78 -5.45
CA ALA A 16 7.54 22.56 -6.51
C ALA A 16 8.06 21.44 -7.43
N TYR A 17 7.16 20.72 -8.07
CA TYR A 17 7.51 19.65 -9.00
C TYR A 17 6.50 19.56 -10.14
N LYS A 18 6.97 18.98 -11.25
CA LYS A 18 6.15 18.53 -12.38
C LYS A 18 6.70 17.18 -12.85
N VAL A 19 5.81 16.24 -13.13
CA VAL A 19 6.10 14.92 -13.68
C VAL A 19 5.27 14.77 -14.95
N LYS A 20 5.91 14.27 -16.01
CA LYS A 20 5.24 13.75 -17.20
C LYS A 20 5.92 12.44 -17.57
N ARG A 21 5.13 11.41 -17.80
CA ARG A 21 5.56 10.10 -18.29
C ARG A 21 4.52 9.63 -19.29
N ASP A 22 4.96 9.29 -20.48
CA ASP A 22 4.10 8.68 -21.48
C ASP A 22 3.79 7.22 -21.09
N GLY A 23 2.76 6.63 -21.70
CA GLY A 23 2.34 5.27 -21.40
C GLY A 23 3.38 4.22 -21.81
N ASP A 24 3.21 3.00 -21.28
CA ASP A 24 4.08 1.85 -21.58
C ASP A 24 3.33 0.59 -22.00
N ILE A 25 2.04 0.73 -22.27
CA ILE A 25 1.15 -0.31 -22.80
C ILE A 25 0.37 0.30 -23.95
N THR A 26 0.44 -0.29 -25.14
CA THR A 26 -0.23 0.26 -26.32
C THR A 26 -1.64 -0.32 -26.46
N ASN A 27 -2.64 0.55 -26.59
CA ASN A 27 -4.01 0.17 -26.90
C ASN A 27 -4.18 0.10 -28.41
N LEU A 28 -4.26 -1.11 -28.97
CA LEU A 28 -4.39 -1.35 -30.41
C LEU A 28 -5.79 -1.00 -30.97
N THR A 29 -6.75 -0.66 -30.10
CA THR A 29 -8.09 -0.20 -30.49
C THR A 29 -8.08 1.30 -30.79
N THR A 30 -7.45 2.12 -29.94
CA THR A 30 -7.43 3.58 -30.08
C THR A 30 -6.13 4.12 -30.68
N GLY A 31 -5.02 3.39 -30.53
CA GLY A 31 -3.66 3.82 -30.89
C GLY A 31 -2.93 4.57 -29.78
N ASP A 32 -3.55 4.75 -28.60
CA ASP A 32 -2.96 5.46 -27.46
C ASP A 32 -2.04 4.57 -26.61
N ASP A 33 -1.09 5.20 -25.91
CA ASP A 33 -0.27 4.54 -24.89
C ASP A 33 -0.84 4.78 -23.47
N GLU A 34 -1.25 3.69 -22.82
CA GLU A 34 -1.84 3.62 -21.49
C GLU A 34 -0.78 3.48 -20.38
N ASN A 35 -1.19 3.63 -19.12
CA ASN A 35 -0.31 3.70 -17.95
C ASN A 35 0.59 4.95 -17.91
N GLY A 36 0.25 6.00 -18.65
CA GLY A 36 0.90 7.31 -18.57
C GLY A 36 0.66 8.01 -17.23
N GLU A 37 1.50 8.98 -16.88
CA GLU A 37 1.36 9.77 -15.65
C GLU A 37 1.67 11.25 -15.89
N THR A 38 0.82 12.13 -15.37
CA THR A 38 1.13 13.54 -15.19
C THR A 38 0.91 13.95 -13.75
N ALA A 39 1.83 14.72 -13.16
CA ALA A 39 1.64 15.24 -11.82
C ALA A 39 2.28 16.63 -11.69
N LYS A 40 1.74 17.43 -10.78
CA LYS A 40 2.32 18.71 -10.39
C LYS A 40 1.91 19.03 -8.96
N GLY A 41 2.75 19.77 -8.25
CA GLY A 41 2.42 20.18 -6.91
C GLY A 41 3.44 21.11 -6.31
N MET A 42 3.09 21.63 -5.14
CA MET A 42 3.93 22.49 -4.33
C MET A 42 3.79 22.15 -2.85
N ARG A 43 4.85 22.43 -2.10
CA ARG A 43 4.88 22.30 -0.64
C ARG A 43 5.64 23.47 -0.05
N ALA A 44 4.99 24.19 0.84
CA ALA A 44 5.56 25.26 1.65
C ALA A 44 5.75 24.78 3.09
N ARG A 45 6.81 25.25 3.72
CA ARG A 45 7.09 25.07 5.14
C ARG A 45 7.59 26.39 5.71
N VAL A 46 7.09 26.75 6.88
CA VAL A 46 7.60 27.84 7.71
C VAL A 46 7.93 27.28 9.08
N ASP A 47 9.15 27.56 9.56
CA ASP A 47 9.58 27.29 10.92
C ASP A 47 9.74 28.63 11.64
N PHE A 48 9.29 28.72 12.90
CA PHE A 48 9.35 29.95 13.68
C PHE A 48 9.70 29.69 15.15
N LYS A 49 10.36 30.65 15.80
CA LYS A 49 10.78 30.57 17.21
C LYS A 49 10.46 31.86 17.96
N PRO A 50 9.18 32.14 18.29
CA PRO A 50 8.77 33.46 18.80
C PRO A 50 9.36 33.83 20.17
N THR A 51 9.82 32.82 20.92
CA THR A 51 10.51 32.98 22.20
C THR A 51 11.59 31.91 22.31
N ALA A 52 12.47 32.02 23.32
CA ALA A 52 13.45 30.99 23.61
C ALA A 52 12.83 29.61 23.94
N ARG A 53 11.59 29.58 24.46
CA ARG A 53 10.90 28.35 24.90
C ARG A 53 9.89 27.82 23.88
N LEU A 54 9.42 28.66 22.94
CA LEU A 54 8.39 28.28 21.96
C LEU A 54 8.99 28.08 20.57
N ARG A 55 8.73 26.91 19.98
CA ARG A 55 9.09 26.59 18.59
C ARG A 55 7.85 26.15 17.84
N GLY A 56 7.70 26.61 16.61
CA GLY A 56 6.58 26.28 15.75
C GLY A 56 6.99 25.92 14.34
N LYS A 57 6.15 25.13 13.69
CA LYS A 57 6.30 24.74 12.29
C LYS A 57 4.94 24.61 11.64
N ILE A 58 4.77 25.20 10.47
CA ILE A 58 3.58 25.06 9.63
C ILE A 58 4.02 24.51 8.27
N ILE A 59 3.28 23.53 7.77
CA ILE A 59 3.47 22.93 6.45
C ILE A 59 2.13 23.01 5.73
N ALA A 60 2.17 23.38 4.45
CA ALA A 60 1.05 23.30 3.54
C ALA A 60 1.51 22.64 2.25
N ASP A 61 0.72 21.72 1.71
CA ASP A 61 0.95 21.18 0.38
C ASP A 61 -0.32 21.04 -0.44
N TYR A 62 -0.10 21.08 -1.75
CA TYR A 62 -1.10 20.91 -2.77
C TYR A 62 -0.50 20.13 -3.93
N GLY A 63 -1.22 19.14 -4.44
CA GLY A 63 -0.79 18.36 -5.59
C GLY A 63 -1.95 17.83 -6.41
N THR A 64 -1.73 17.70 -7.71
CA THR A 64 -2.63 17.02 -8.64
C THR A 64 -1.85 15.95 -9.39
N ARG A 65 -2.48 14.80 -9.63
CA ARG A 65 -1.92 13.67 -10.36
C ARG A 65 -2.99 13.06 -11.24
N ARG A 66 -2.66 12.75 -12.48
CA ARG A 66 -3.47 11.95 -13.39
C ARG A 66 -2.67 10.74 -13.87
N VAL A 67 -3.29 9.58 -13.85
CA VAL A 67 -2.78 8.34 -14.45
C VAL A 67 -3.78 7.89 -15.50
N GLU A 68 -3.34 7.61 -16.72
CA GLU A 68 -4.18 6.95 -17.74
C GLU A 68 -4.10 5.44 -17.45
N GLY A 69 -5.19 4.78 -17.05
CA GLY A 69 -5.20 3.43 -16.47
C GLY A 69 -5.41 3.38 -14.95
N PRO A 70 -4.90 2.34 -14.22
CA PRO A 70 -4.03 1.26 -14.71
C PRO A 70 -4.79 0.20 -15.52
N VAL A 71 -4.15 -0.30 -16.58
CA VAL A 71 -4.73 -1.34 -17.45
C VAL A 71 -4.13 -2.72 -17.19
N LEU A 72 -4.89 -3.77 -17.50
CA LEU A 72 -4.46 -5.16 -17.43
C LEU A 72 -4.12 -5.70 -18.83
N THR A 73 -3.02 -6.44 -18.93
CA THR A 73 -2.65 -7.18 -20.15
C THR A 73 -2.98 -8.65 -20.00
N LEU A 74 -3.18 -9.35 -21.11
CA LEU A 74 -3.42 -10.79 -21.08
C LEU A 74 -2.11 -11.56 -20.89
N LEU A 75 -2.03 -12.35 -19.82
CA LEU A 75 -0.95 -13.30 -19.54
C LEU A 75 -1.22 -14.64 -20.24
N SER A 76 -2.48 -15.09 -20.28
CA SER A 76 -2.89 -16.31 -20.96
C SER A 76 -4.35 -16.22 -21.39
N ALA A 77 -4.65 -16.64 -22.61
CA ALA A 77 -6.01 -16.75 -23.12
C ALA A 77 -6.11 -17.98 -24.04
N PRO A 78 -6.76 -19.08 -23.61
CA PRO A 78 -6.89 -20.28 -24.43
C PRO A 78 -7.82 -20.04 -25.63
N ALA A 79 -7.60 -20.83 -26.70
CA ALA A 79 -8.48 -20.81 -27.86
C ALA A 79 -9.92 -21.15 -27.47
N GLY A 80 -10.88 -20.40 -28.02
CA GLY A 80 -12.31 -20.57 -27.72
C GLY A 80 -12.79 -19.85 -26.45
N ALA A 81 -11.92 -19.14 -25.70
CA ALA A 81 -12.35 -18.32 -24.58
C ALA A 81 -13.47 -17.34 -24.97
N ARG A 82 -14.47 -17.19 -24.09
CA ARG A 82 -15.65 -16.34 -24.35
C ARG A 82 -15.91 -15.39 -23.19
N LEU A 83 -15.77 -14.09 -23.41
CA LEU A 83 -16.09 -13.05 -22.44
C LEU A 83 -17.60 -12.80 -22.42
N PHE A 84 -18.27 -13.09 -21.31
CA PHE A 84 -19.73 -12.94 -21.16
C PHE A 84 -20.52 -13.61 -22.31
N GLY A 85 -20.03 -14.76 -22.78
CA GLY A 85 -20.61 -15.50 -23.91
C GLY A 85 -20.21 -15.00 -25.30
N GLN A 86 -19.47 -13.91 -25.41
CA GLN A 86 -18.93 -13.41 -26.68
C GLN A 86 -17.54 -13.97 -26.97
N PRO A 87 -17.21 -14.40 -28.20
CA PRO A 87 -15.86 -14.88 -28.53
C PRO A 87 -14.79 -13.83 -28.21
N LEU A 88 -13.73 -14.23 -27.50
CA LEU A 88 -12.60 -13.34 -27.17
C LEU A 88 -11.67 -13.09 -28.37
N ALA A 89 -11.67 -13.99 -29.36
CA ALA A 89 -10.72 -13.98 -30.47
C ALA A 89 -10.55 -12.62 -31.19
N PRO A 90 -11.61 -11.82 -31.44
CA PRO A 90 -11.45 -10.48 -32.04
C PRO A 90 -10.57 -9.56 -31.20
N ALA A 91 -10.76 -9.53 -29.88
CA ALA A 91 -9.98 -8.70 -28.96
C ALA A 91 -8.54 -9.21 -28.75
N LEU A 92 -8.16 -10.36 -29.33
CA LEU A 92 -6.79 -10.87 -29.36
C LEU A 92 -6.02 -10.47 -30.62
N ALA A 93 -6.64 -9.78 -31.59
CA ALA A 93 -5.98 -9.45 -32.85
C ALA A 93 -4.72 -8.58 -32.64
N GLY A 94 -3.53 -9.09 -32.99
CA GLY A 94 -2.26 -8.39 -32.76
C GLY A 94 -1.75 -8.46 -31.31
N ILE A 95 -2.43 -9.21 -30.43
CA ILE A 95 -2.00 -9.49 -29.06
C ILE A 95 -1.51 -10.93 -28.99
N THR A 96 -0.31 -11.13 -28.46
CA THR A 96 0.18 -12.44 -28.05
C THR A 96 0.17 -12.49 -26.53
N PRO A 97 -0.80 -13.19 -25.88
CA PRO A 97 -0.83 -13.33 -24.44
C PRO A 97 0.48 -13.94 -23.91
N GLY A 98 1.02 -13.36 -22.84
CA GLY A 98 2.27 -13.82 -22.26
C GLY A 98 2.86 -12.83 -21.27
N PRO A 99 3.93 -13.20 -20.54
CA PRO A 99 4.53 -12.35 -19.51
C PRO A 99 5.15 -11.05 -20.03
N GLU A 100 5.39 -10.95 -21.34
CA GLU A 100 5.96 -9.77 -22.00
C GLU A 100 4.92 -8.97 -22.80
N ASN A 101 3.64 -9.39 -22.77
CA ASN A 101 2.59 -8.71 -23.51
C ASN A 101 2.36 -7.29 -22.99
N ARG A 102 2.56 -6.29 -23.85
CA ARG A 102 2.30 -4.87 -23.58
C ARG A 102 1.26 -4.26 -24.52
N ASN A 103 0.47 -5.12 -25.15
CA ASN A 103 -0.62 -4.70 -26.02
C ASN A 103 -1.95 -5.07 -25.38
N ILE A 104 -2.89 -4.14 -25.47
CA ILE A 104 -4.30 -4.34 -25.12
C ILE A 104 -5.19 -3.93 -26.30
N ARG A 105 -6.46 -4.29 -26.22
CA ARG A 105 -7.53 -3.76 -27.07
C ARG A 105 -8.67 -3.43 -26.15
N MET A 106 -8.92 -2.16 -25.89
CA MET A 106 -9.91 -1.71 -24.91
C MET A 106 -10.68 -0.52 -25.46
N ASP A 107 -12.01 -0.55 -25.40
CA ASP A 107 -12.85 0.50 -25.97
C ASP A 107 -13.06 1.71 -25.04
N THR A 108 -12.76 1.54 -23.75
CA THR A 108 -12.93 2.56 -22.73
C THR A 108 -11.61 2.78 -21.98
N ALA A 109 -10.82 3.76 -22.43
CA ALA A 109 -9.59 4.18 -21.75
C ALA A 109 -9.91 4.63 -20.31
N GLY A 110 -9.31 3.94 -19.34
CA GLY A 110 -9.47 4.26 -17.93
C GLY A 110 -8.60 5.45 -17.52
N PHE A 111 -8.94 6.08 -16.41
CA PHE A 111 -8.08 7.07 -15.80
C PHE A 111 -8.27 7.15 -14.30
N THR A 112 -7.31 7.78 -13.65
CA THR A 112 -7.35 8.14 -12.24
C THR A 112 -6.85 9.57 -12.08
N ASP A 113 -7.74 10.48 -11.67
CA ASP A 113 -7.42 11.84 -11.26
C ASP A 113 -7.38 11.92 -9.73
N SER A 114 -6.33 12.50 -9.18
CA SER A 114 -6.14 12.68 -7.75
C SER A 114 -5.71 14.11 -7.43
N LYS A 115 -6.29 14.67 -6.39
CA LYS A 115 -5.98 16.00 -5.86
C LYS A 115 -5.83 15.90 -4.35
N ASN A 116 -4.71 16.37 -3.81
CA ASN A 116 -4.43 16.39 -2.38
C ASN A 116 -4.17 17.82 -1.92
N THR A 117 -4.79 18.20 -0.80
CA THR A 117 -4.45 19.42 -0.06
C THR A 117 -4.22 19.03 1.39
N SER A 118 -3.13 19.50 2.01
CA SER A 118 -2.92 19.26 3.43
C SER A 118 -2.30 20.44 4.16
N PHE A 119 -2.65 20.57 5.43
CA PHE A 119 -2.07 21.53 6.37
C PHE A 119 -1.61 20.77 7.61
N ALA A 120 -0.42 21.10 8.12
CA ALA A 120 0.08 20.56 9.37
C ALA A 120 0.76 21.65 10.20
N GLY A 121 0.29 21.83 11.43
CA GLY A 121 0.88 22.71 12.43
C GLY A 121 1.52 21.89 13.55
N THR A 122 2.69 22.31 14.01
CA THR A 122 3.34 21.78 15.21
C THR A 122 3.79 22.93 16.09
N LEU A 123 3.44 22.89 17.36
CA LEU A 123 3.93 23.81 18.39
C LEU A 123 4.59 23.00 19.48
N SER A 124 5.79 23.38 19.88
CA SER A 124 6.55 22.79 20.99
C SER A 124 6.95 23.87 21.97
N TYR A 125 6.55 23.71 23.23
CA TYR A 125 6.87 24.61 24.33
C TYR A 125 7.76 23.89 25.35
N GLN A 126 8.94 24.46 25.60
CA GLN A 126 9.92 23.94 26.54
C GLN A 126 9.60 24.45 27.95
N LEU A 127 9.29 23.51 28.83
CA LEU A 127 9.29 23.68 30.29
C LEU A 127 10.69 23.34 30.81
N ASP A 128 10.92 23.54 32.10
CA ASP A 128 12.25 23.35 32.67
C ASP A 128 12.71 21.88 32.60
N SER A 129 11.81 20.92 32.85
CA SER A 129 12.09 19.46 32.81
C SER A 129 11.27 18.68 31.78
N HIS A 130 10.41 19.36 31.03
CA HIS A 130 9.51 18.74 30.05
C HIS A 130 9.39 19.56 28.77
N THR A 131 8.87 18.92 27.73
CA THR A 131 8.42 19.60 26.52
C THR A 131 6.96 19.25 26.25
N LEU A 132 6.12 20.28 26.15
CA LEU A 132 4.74 20.15 25.67
C LEU A 132 4.75 20.28 24.15
N THR A 133 4.11 19.37 23.43
CA THR A 133 3.97 19.45 21.97
C THR A 133 2.51 19.26 21.57
N SER A 134 2.02 20.15 20.70
CA SER A 134 0.75 20.01 20.01
C SER A 134 1.00 19.86 18.52
N VAL A 135 0.31 18.91 17.90
CA VAL A 135 0.32 18.69 16.45
C VAL A 135 -1.12 18.67 15.97
N THR A 136 -1.44 19.49 14.97
CA THR A 136 -2.73 19.48 14.29
C THR A 136 -2.50 19.26 12.81
N THR A 137 -3.23 18.34 12.21
CA THR A 137 -3.16 18.12 10.76
C THR A 137 -4.56 18.05 10.17
N TRP A 138 -4.71 18.60 8.98
CA TRP A 138 -5.92 18.51 8.17
C TRP A 138 -5.53 18.09 6.75
N GLN A 139 -6.32 17.22 6.14
CA GLN A 139 -6.13 16.73 4.78
C GLN A 139 -7.47 16.63 4.05
N ASP A 140 -7.53 17.15 2.83
CA ASP A 140 -8.62 16.93 1.85
C ASP A 140 -8.03 16.23 0.63
N TRP A 141 -8.45 14.99 0.44
CA TRP A 141 -8.05 14.17 -0.69
C TRP A 141 -9.25 13.88 -1.58
N LYS A 142 -9.12 14.18 -2.87
CA LYS A 142 -10.13 13.92 -3.88
C LYS A 142 -9.55 12.99 -4.93
N TYR A 143 -10.38 12.06 -5.35
CA TYR A 143 -10.02 11.01 -6.28
C TYR A 143 -11.20 10.79 -7.22
N ASN A 144 -10.97 10.69 -8.51
CA ASN A 144 -11.99 10.30 -9.48
C ASN A 144 -11.35 9.31 -10.45
N TYR A 145 -12.08 8.28 -10.81
CA TYR A 145 -11.54 7.27 -11.71
C TYR A 145 -12.62 6.72 -12.63
N VAL A 146 -12.15 6.21 -13.76
CA VAL A 146 -12.91 5.38 -14.69
C VAL A 146 -12.05 4.16 -15.00
N ALA A 147 -12.67 2.99 -15.00
CA ALA A 147 -12.08 1.75 -15.47
C ALA A 147 -13.10 1.00 -16.32
N ASP A 148 -12.62 0.16 -17.22
CA ASP A 148 -13.43 -0.77 -17.96
C ASP A 148 -13.47 -2.13 -17.24
N ILE A 149 -14.66 -2.72 -17.07
CA ILE A 149 -14.77 -4.01 -16.38
C ILE A 149 -14.15 -5.14 -17.18
N ASP A 150 -14.29 -5.08 -18.50
CA ASP A 150 -14.03 -6.22 -19.36
C ASP A 150 -12.63 -6.13 -19.96
N ASN A 151 -12.04 -4.92 -19.98
CA ASN A 151 -10.69 -4.64 -20.47
C ASN A 151 -10.51 -5.10 -21.93
N THR A 152 -11.60 -5.06 -22.70
CA THR A 152 -11.64 -5.48 -24.09
C THR A 152 -12.30 -4.42 -24.98
N GLU A 153 -12.19 -4.58 -26.30
CA GLU A 153 -12.96 -3.78 -27.27
C GLU A 153 -14.33 -4.39 -27.61
N ILE A 154 -14.72 -5.47 -26.92
CA ILE A 154 -16.01 -6.11 -27.17
C ILE A 154 -17.09 -5.20 -26.59
N PRO A 155 -18.08 -4.73 -27.39
CA PRO A 155 -19.05 -3.74 -26.93
C PRO A 155 -20.15 -4.40 -26.08
N LEU A 156 -19.78 -4.93 -24.91
CA LEU A 156 -20.66 -5.75 -24.07
C LEU A 156 -21.88 -4.98 -23.61
N LEU A 157 -21.77 -3.68 -23.31
CA LEU A 157 -22.93 -2.90 -22.92
C LEU A 157 -23.92 -2.77 -24.09
N ALA A 158 -23.45 -2.64 -25.32
CA ALA A 158 -24.31 -2.69 -26.51
C ALA A 158 -25.02 -4.02 -26.66
N ILE A 159 -24.30 -5.12 -26.44
CA ILE A 159 -24.87 -6.46 -26.56
C ILE A 159 -25.93 -6.70 -25.48
N PHE A 160 -25.62 -6.43 -24.21
CA PHE A 160 -26.54 -6.66 -23.09
C PHE A 160 -27.73 -5.71 -23.08
N SER A 161 -27.54 -4.47 -23.54
CA SER A 161 -28.62 -3.49 -23.67
C SER A 161 -29.43 -3.63 -24.96
N ARG A 162 -29.15 -4.65 -25.80
CA ARG A 162 -29.77 -4.84 -27.12
C ARG A 162 -29.67 -3.59 -28.02
N GLY A 163 -28.52 -2.93 -27.98
CA GLY A 163 -28.20 -1.75 -28.76
C GLY A 163 -28.68 -0.43 -28.16
N ALA A 164 -29.30 -0.43 -26.98
CA ALA A 164 -29.76 0.81 -26.35
C ALA A 164 -28.60 1.73 -25.91
N PHE A 165 -27.44 1.17 -25.59
CA PHE A 165 -26.25 1.90 -25.19
C PHE A 165 -25.00 1.35 -25.90
N PRO A 166 -24.15 2.18 -26.54
CA PRO A 166 -22.94 1.69 -27.21
C PRO A 166 -21.80 1.38 -26.22
N GLY A 167 -20.77 0.66 -26.69
CA GLY A 167 -19.48 0.46 -26.01
C GLY A 167 -19.43 -0.68 -24.97
N GLY A 168 -18.33 -0.70 -24.22
CA GLY A 168 -18.04 -1.59 -23.09
C GLY A 168 -18.74 -1.15 -21.80
N ILE A 169 -18.31 -1.70 -20.67
CA ILE A 169 -18.96 -1.48 -19.37
C ILE A 169 -18.06 -0.63 -18.48
N PRO A 170 -18.18 0.72 -18.54
CA PRO A 170 -17.43 1.59 -17.66
C PRO A 170 -17.89 1.42 -16.21
N MET A 171 -16.94 1.56 -15.29
CA MET A 171 -17.19 1.76 -13.88
C MET A 171 -16.33 2.88 -13.33
N GLY A 172 -16.81 3.56 -12.29
CA GLY A 172 -16.05 4.66 -11.72
C GLY A 172 -16.87 5.52 -10.79
N GLY A 173 -16.28 6.64 -10.42
CA GLY A 173 -16.97 7.69 -9.65
C GLY A 173 -16.04 8.45 -8.71
N PRO A 174 -16.50 9.60 -8.22
CA PRO A 174 -15.75 10.43 -7.31
C PRO A 174 -15.64 9.77 -5.93
N TYR A 175 -14.51 10.00 -5.28
CA TYR A 175 -14.23 9.74 -3.89
C TYR A 175 -13.60 10.99 -3.28
N ARG A 176 -14.01 11.35 -2.07
CA ARG A 176 -13.43 12.42 -1.27
C ARG A 176 -13.19 11.88 0.13
N SER A 177 -12.02 12.16 0.70
CA SER A 177 -11.72 11.90 2.09
C SER A 177 -11.23 13.20 2.75
N GLU A 178 -11.85 13.55 3.87
CA GLU A 178 -11.43 14.66 4.71
C GLU A 178 -11.02 14.10 6.08
N MET A 179 -9.89 14.56 6.61
CA MET A 179 -9.37 14.08 7.88
C MET A 179 -8.77 15.23 8.69
N LEU A 180 -9.17 15.33 9.96
CA LEU A 180 -8.57 16.20 10.96
C LEU A 180 -7.96 15.33 12.06
N THR A 181 -6.74 15.65 12.48
CA THR A 181 -6.13 15.05 13.68
C THR A 181 -5.57 16.11 14.61
N GLN A 182 -5.59 15.80 15.91
CA GLN A 182 -4.96 16.61 16.94
C GLN A 182 -4.29 15.72 17.99
N GLU A 183 -2.99 15.92 18.20
CA GLU A 183 -2.21 15.29 19.25
C GLU A 183 -1.72 16.35 20.22
N LEU A 184 -1.87 16.11 21.52
CA LEU A 184 -1.26 16.88 22.59
C LEU A 184 -0.45 15.93 23.46
N ARG A 185 0.84 16.21 23.67
CA ARG A 185 1.72 15.35 24.45
C ARG A 185 2.69 16.13 25.32
N ILE A 186 3.04 15.55 26.46
CA ILE A 186 4.12 15.99 27.33
C ILE A 186 5.20 14.92 27.37
N ALA A 187 6.46 15.31 27.27
CA ALA A 187 7.61 14.41 27.37
C ALA A 187 8.62 14.95 28.37
N SER A 188 9.25 14.06 29.15
CA SER A 188 10.43 14.41 29.96
C SER A 188 11.62 14.77 29.05
N ASN A 189 12.50 15.69 29.50
CA ASN A 189 13.64 16.14 28.69
C ASN A 189 14.81 15.15 28.59
N GLY A 190 14.78 14.00 29.29
CA GLY A 190 15.73 12.89 29.07
C GLY A 190 16.78 12.68 30.17
N ASP A 191 16.78 13.52 31.20
CA ASP A 191 17.89 13.62 32.17
C ASP A 191 17.79 12.63 33.35
N GLY A 192 16.68 11.90 33.47
CA GLY A 192 16.40 11.00 34.59
C GLY A 192 16.72 9.52 34.35
N ALA A 193 16.56 8.73 35.40
CA ALA A 193 16.49 7.26 35.31
C ALA A 193 15.19 6.79 34.64
N LEU A 194 14.12 7.58 34.75
CA LEU A 194 12.85 7.39 34.06
C LEU A 194 12.65 8.50 33.03
N ASN A 195 12.52 8.10 31.77
CA ASN A 195 12.08 8.96 30.67
C ASN A 195 10.67 8.55 30.28
N TYR A 196 9.77 9.51 30.03
CA TYR A 196 8.40 9.18 29.67
C TYR A 196 7.78 10.22 28.74
N LEU A 197 6.73 9.77 28.06
CA LEU A 197 5.83 10.60 27.28
C LEU A 197 4.39 10.17 27.58
N ALA A 198 3.50 11.14 27.73
CA ALA A 198 2.07 10.91 27.82
C ALA A 198 1.33 11.86 26.88
N GLY A 199 0.20 11.44 26.32
CA GLY A 199 -0.54 12.26 25.38
C GLY A 199 -2.00 11.88 25.20
N LEU A 200 -2.72 12.81 24.60
CA LEU A 200 -4.09 12.69 24.13
C LEU A 200 -4.09 12.82 22.61
N TYR A 201 -4.96 12.05 21.97
CA TYR A 201 -5.10 12.05 20.51
C TYR A 201 -6.57 12.08 20.13
N TYR A 202 -6.89 12.88 19.12
CA TYR A 202 -8.19 12.96 18.48
C TYR A 202 -8.02 12.84 16.97
N SER A 203 -8.91 12.09 16.32
CA SER A 203 -9.11 12.21 14.87
C SER A 203 -10.58 12.13 14.49
N ASP A 204 -10.91 12.85 13.44
CA ASP A 204 -12.20 12.79 12.75
C ASP A 204 -11.90 12.63 11.26
N SER A 205 -12.47 11.60 10.64
CA SER A 205 -12.33 11.39 9.21
C SER A 205 -13.66 11.01 8.61
N ASP A 206 -13.99 11.65 7.50
CA ASP A 206 -15.16 11.37 6.69
C ASP A 206 -14.74 11.09 5.25
N SER A 207 -15.49 10.22 4.59
CA SER A 207 -15.26 9.83 3.21
C SER A 207 -16.56 9.71 2.45
N ASP A 208 -16.68 10.47 1.36
CA ASP A 208 -17.79 10.39 0.42
C ASP A 208 -17.35 9.59 -0.81
N ARG A 209 -18.20 8.69 -1.27
CA ARG A 209 -17.97 7.88 -2.47
C ARG A 209 -19.24 7.80 -3.28
N SER A 210 -19.12 7.98 -4.59
CA SER A 210 -20.14 7.54 -5.54
C SER A 210 -19.54 6.49 -6.46
N PHE A 211 -20.37 5.56 -6.89
CA PHE A 211 -19.96 4.49 -7.77
C PHE A 211 -21.05 4.19 -8.79
N THR A 212 -20.66 4.12 -10.05
CA THR A 212 -21.49 3.63 -11.13
C THR A 212 -20.77 2.49 -11.84
N ARG A 213 -21.55 1.54 -12.36
CA ARG A 213 -21.09 0.48 -13.25
C ARG A 213 -22.18 0.13 -14.24
N GLY A 214 -21.84 0.17 -15.52
CA GLY A 214 -22.82 -0.07 -16.59
C GLY A 214 -24.04 0.87 -16.48
N ARG A 215 -25.20 0.39 -16.93
CA ARG A 215 -26.48 1.12 -16.89
C ARG A 215 -27.64 0.19 -16.57
N ALA A 216 -28.80 0.76 -16.22
CA ALA A 216 -30.03 0.01 -16.01
C ALA A 216 -30.31 -0.93 -17.20
N GLY A 217 -30.57 -2.21 -16.92
CA GLY A 217 -30.71 -3.28 -17.91
C GLY A 217 -29.48 -4.18 -18.07
N PHE A 218 -28.30 -3.76 -17.61
CA PHE A 218 -27.12 -4.63 -17.52
C PHE A 218 -27.16 -5.46 -16.22
N PRO A 219 -26.95 -6.80 -16.24
CA PRO A 219 -27.12 -7.65 -15.05
C PRO A 219 -26.24 -7.32 -13.85
N LEU A 220 -25.07 -6.71 -14.06
CA LEU A 220 -24.16 -6.30 -12.97
C LEU A 220 -24.15 -4.78 -12.78
N ALA A 221 -25.19 -4.07 -13.23
CA ALA A 221 -25.30 -2.64 -13.05
C ALA A 221 -25.21 -2.24 -11.57
N ALA A 222 -24.60 -1.11 -11.29
CA ALA A 222 -24.55 -0.53 -9.96
C ALA A 222 -24.64 0.99 -10.07
N ASN A 223 -25.34 1.61 -9.12
CA ASN A 223 -25.40 3.05 -8.97
C ASN A 223 -25.67 3.37 -7.51
N TRP A 224 -24.69 3.87 -6.78
CA TRP A 224 -24.86 4.18 -5.35
C TRP A 224 -23.95 5.30 -4.89
N ALA A 225 -24.32 5.92 -3.79
CA ALA A 225 -23.53 6.89 -3.06
C ALA A 225 -23.42 6.48 -1.59
N ALA A 226 -22.29 6.77 -0.95
CA ALA A 226 -22.07 6.45 0.43
C ALA A 226 -21.19 7.50 1.12
N THR A 227 -21.53 7.83 2.36
CA THR A 227 -20.66 8.55 3.29
C THR A 227 -20.28 7.61 4.42
N THR A 228 -19.00 7.51 4.73
CA THR A 228 -18.48 6.74 5.87
C THR A 228 -17.54 7.61 6.68
N GLY A 229 -17.57 7.49 8.00
CA GLY A 229 -16.59 8.19 8.82
C GLY A 229 -16.15 7.41 10.04
N ASN A 230 -15.00 7.82 10.56
CA ASN A 230 -14.33 7.28 11.73
C ASN A 230 -13.88 8.42 12.65
N ARG A 231 -14.34 8.37 13.90
CA ARG A 231 -13.92 9.27 14.97
C ARG A 231 -13.18 8.48 16.04
N THR A 232 -11.99 8.95 16.41
CA THR A 232 -11.15 8.30 17.42
C THR A 232 -10.76 9.29 18.51
N VAL A 233 -10.88 8.86 19.77
CA VAL A 233 -10.30 9.52 20.94
C VAL A 233 -9.39 8.54 21.65
N ALA A 234 -8.18 8.96 21.99
CA ALA A 234 -7.23 8.09 22.68
C ALA A 234 -6.42 8.82 23.74
N ALA A 235 -6.03 8.06 24.76
CA ALA A 235 -5.03 8.45 25.76
C ALA A 235 -3.91 7.43 25.72
N PHE A 236 -2.66 7.89 25.76
CA PHE A 236 -1.51 7.01 25.66
C PHE A 236 -0.34 7.48 26.53
N THR A 237 0.50 6.53 26.92
CA THR A 237 1.73 6.79 27.65
C THR A 237 2.80 5.76 27.29
N GLN A 238 4.06 6.16 27.36
CA GLN A 238 5.21 5.29 27.24
C GLN A 238 6.30 5.76 28.19
N GLY A 239 6.81 4.85 29.01
CA GLY A 239 7.96 5.07 29.89
C GLY A 239 9.12 4.16 29.51
N GLU A 240 10.34 4.65 29.71
CA GLU A 240 11.58 3.92 29.65
C GLU A 240 12.34 4.13 30.97
N TYR A 241 12.68 3.03 31.63
CA TYR A 241 13.43 3.03 32.87
C TYR A 241 14.79 2.39 32.65
N LYS A 242 15.84 3.10 33.08
CA LYS A 242 17.22 2.61 33.13
C LYS A 242 17.36 1.72 34.37
N LEU A 243 17.30 0.40 34.20
CA LEU A 243 17.52 -0.56 35.29
C LEU A 243 18.98 -0.54 35.76
N THR A 244 19.90 -0.45 34.80
CA THR A 244 21.35 -0.28 34.97
C THR A 244 21.88 0.61 33.85
N ASP A 245 23.18 0.89 33.83
CA ASP A 245 23.83 1.61 32.73
C ASP A 245 23.73 0.87 31.38
N ALA A 246 23.62 -0.46 31.40
CA ALA A 246 23.54 -1.31 30.21
C ALA A 246 22.13 -1.82 29.92
N THR A 247 21.20 -1.81 30.89
CA THR A 247 19.88 -2.43 30.76
C THR A 247 18.76 -1.42 30.89
N ARG A 248 17.86 -1.41 29.91
CA ARG A 248 16.67 -0.55 29.88
C ARG A 248 15.40 -1.37 29.67
N VAL A 249 14.34 -1.00 30.37
CA VAL A 249 13.00 -1.54 30.14
C VAL A 249 12.09 -0.41 29.72
N SER A 250 11.31 -0.62 28.67
CA SER A 250 10.26 0.30 28.26
C SER A 250 8.90 -0.38 28.28
N ALA A 251 7.89 0.37 28.68
CA ALA A 251 6.50 -0.08 28.68
C ALA A 251 5.59 1.08 28.24
N GLY A 252 4.56 0.77 27.46
CA GLY A 252 3.59 1.75 27.03
C GLY A 252 2.21 1.15 26.81
N PHE A 253 1.19 2.00 26.95
CA PHE A 253 -0.22 1.64 26.83
C PHE A 253 -0.95 2.73 26.06
N ARG A 254 -1.97 2.33 25.30
CA ARG A 254 -2.89 3.24 24.61
C ARG A 254 -4.31 2.72 24.74
N TYR A 255 -5.17 3.49 25.38
CA TYR A 255 -6.62 3.30 25.33
C TYR A 255 -7.17 4.09 24.15
N ASN A 256 -8.01 3.45 23.35
CA ASN A 256 -8.60 4.00 22.15
C ASN A 256 -10.11 3.74 22.16
N ARG A 257 -10.89 4.79 21.95
CA ARG A 257 -12.33 4.70 21.68
C ARG A 257 -12.60 5.15 20.27
N GLU A 258 -13.19 4.27 19.48
CA GLU A 258 -13.43 4.46 18.06
C GLU A 258 -14.91 4.37 17.75
N ARG A 259 -15.42 5.31 16.96
CA ARG A 259 -16.80 5.30 16.46
C ARG A 259 -16.78 5.38 14.95
N ILE A 260 -17.39 4.39 14.31
CA ILE A 260 -17.59 4.35 12.85
C ILE A 260 -19.06 4.63 12.51
N HIS A 261 -19.30 5.18 11.33
CA HIS A 261 -20.65 5.31 10.78
C HIS A 261 -20.65 5.12 9.26
N VAL A 262 -21.83 4.83 8.73
CA VAL A 262 -22.10 4.70 7.30
C VAL A 262 -23.51 5.23 6.99
N ASP A 263 -23.62 5.91 5.85
CA ASP A 263 -24.86 6.32 5.22
C ASP A 263 -24.75 5.94 3.74
N PHE A 264 -25.43 4.88 3.34
CA PHE A 264 -25.39 4.32 2.00
C PHE A 264 -26.74 4.53 1.31
N THR A 265 -26.73 4.95 0.06
CA THR A 265 -27.93 5.05 -0.78
C THR A 265 -27.71 4.29 -2.09
N ASP A 266 -28.50 3.24 -2.30
CA ASP A 266 -28.65 2.60 -3.61
C ASP A 266 -29.57 3.46 -4.49
N LEU A 267 -29.04 3.89 -5.63
CA LEU A 267 -29.69 4.75 -6.61
C LEU A 267 -30.13 3.97 -7.86
N LEU A 268 -29.93 2.65 -7.89
CA LEU A 268 -30.33 1.80 -9.01
C LEU A 268 -31.85 1.55 -9.08
N PRO A 269 -32.58 1.30 -7.97
CA PRO A 269 -34.03 1.15 -8.00
C PRO A 269 -34.76 2.47 -8.29
N ALA A 270 -36.01 2.38 -8.74
CA ALA A 270 -36.83 3.58 -9.03
C ALA A 270 -37.06 4.48 -7.81
N VAL A 271 -37.11 3.87 -6.62
CA VAL A 271 -37.11 4.58 -5.33
C VAL A 271 -35.78 4.26 -4.64
N PRO A 272 -34.91 5.26 -4.40
CA PRO A 272 -33.63 5.02 -3.75
C PRO A 272 -33.77 4.32 -2.40
N ALA A 273 -32.94 3.31 -2.17
CA ALA A 273 -32.91 2.57 -0.90
C ALA A 273 -31.75 3.07 -0.04
N ARG A 274 -32.04 3.55 1.18
CA ARG A 274 -31.04 4.15 2.07
C ARG A 274 -30.84 3.30 3.33
N PHE A 275 -29.58 3.09 3.71
CA PHE A 275 -29.16 2.31 4.87
C PHE A 275 -28.18 3.12 5.72
N ILE A 276 -28.48 3.30 7.00
CA ILE A 276 -27.68 4.10 7.94
C ILE A 276 -27.29 3.23 9.12
N GLY A 277 -26.03 3.31 9.55
CA GLY A 277 -25.54 2.58 10.71
C GLY A 277 -24.37 3.26 11.40
N ALA A 278 -24.16 2.87 12.66
CA ALA A 278 -23.00 3.26 13.43
C ALA A 278 -22.59 2.14 14.38
N SER A 279 -21.30 2.06 14.70
CA SER A 279 -20.75 1.14 15.68
C SER A 279 -19.67 1.86 16.51
N THR A 280 -19.42 1.35 17.72
CA THR A 280 -18.38 1.88 18.62
C THR A 280 -17.60 0.72 19.21
N ASP A 281 -16.29 0.89 19.31
CA ASP A 281 -15.39 -0.07 19.94
C ASP A 281 -14.40 0.63 20.87
N ASP A 282 -13.95 -0.10 21.89
CA ASP A 282 -13.02 0.33 22.91
C ASP A 282 -11.89 -0.69 23.04
N VAL A 283 -10.64 -0.25 22.91
CA VAL A 283 -9.49 -1.15 22.94
C VAL A 283 -8.33 -0.56 23.73
N VAL A 284 -7.61 -1.45 24.44
CA VAL A 284 -6.30 -1.13 25.04
C VAL A 284 -5.23 -1.91 24.30
N THR A 285 -4.27 -1.18 23.74
CA THR A 285 -3.04 -1.74 23.16
C THR A 285 -1.85 -1.41 24.04
N GLY A 286 -0.80 -2.22 23.95
CA GLY A 286 0.40 -1.99 24.76
C GLY A 286 1.65 -2.61 24.17
N LYS A 287 2.79 -2.17 24.69
CA LYS A 287 4.12 -2.67 24.32
C LYS A 287 4.99 -2.74 25.56
N VAL A 288 5.78 -3.81 25.67
CA VAL A 288 6.90 -3.91 26.60
C VAL A 288 8.15 -4.32 25.83
N ALA A 289 9.29 -3.72 26.15
CA ALA A 289 10.57 -4.10 25.57
C ALA A 289 11.69 -4.05 26.62
N LEU A 290 12.58 -5.04 26.55
CA LEU A 290 13.83 -5.10 27.31
C LEU A 290 14.97 -4.91 26.33
N GLN A 291 15.91 -4.04 26.67
CA GLN A 291 17.13 -3.79 25.92
C GLN A 291 18.33 -3.98 26.83
N HIS A 292 19.38 -4.60 26.30
CA HIS A 292 20.62 -4.83 27.01
C HIS A 292 21.82 -4.59 26.10
N ASP A 293 22.70 -3.68 26.50
CA ASP A 293 23.96 -3.41 25.81
C ASP A 293 25.00 -4.45 26.26
N LEU A 294 25.41 -5.34 25.35
CA LEU A 294 26.49 -6.29 25.57
C LEU A 294 27.87 -5.61 25.51
N ASP A 295 27.95 -4.52 24.73
CA ASP A 295 29.08 -3.60 24.64
C ASP A 295 28.55 -2.23 24.15
N LYS A 296 29.38 -1.19 24.16
CA LYS A 296 29.06 0.17 23.69
C LYS A 296 28.50 0.22 22.27
N ALA A 297 28.81 -0.79 21.45
CA ALA A 297 28.41 -0.87 20.05
C ALA A 297 27.52 -2.08 19.73
N VAL A 298 27.11 -2.87 20.73
CA VAL A 298 26.33 -4.11 20.54
C VAL A 298 25.19 -4.16 21.54
N MET A 299 23.95 -4.17 21.05
CA MET A 299 22.74 -4.19 21.86
C MET A 299 21.82 -5.31 21.40
N VAL A 300 21.27 -6.06 22.35
CA VAL A 300 20.20 -7.03 22.12
C VAL A 300 18.90 -6.54 22.73
N TYR A 301 17.78 -6.85 22.09
CA TYR A 301 16.47 -6.51 22.61
C TYR A 301 15.47 -7.63 22.42
N ALA A 302 14.46 -7.64 23.30
CA ALA A 302 13.26 -8.44 23.16
C ALA A 302 12.04 -7.54 23.36
N SER A 303 10.96 -7.76 22.63
CA SER A 303 9.72 -7.01 22.83
C SER A 303 8.47 -7.85 22.60
N PHE A 304 7.39 -7.44 23.26
CA PHE A 304 6.03 -7.91 23.06
C PHE A 304 5.12 -6.71 22.84
N ALA A 305 4.27 -6.76 21.81
CA ALA A 305 3.33 -5.69 21.50
C ALA A 305 1.98 -6.24 21.05
N THR A 306 0.92 -5.49 21.30
CA THR A 306 -0.41 -5.75 20.73
C THR A 306 -0.77 -4.70 19.70
N GLY A 307 -1.41 -5.15 18.61
CA GLY A 307 -1.92 -4.29 17.55
C GLY A 307 -3.44 -4.44 17.39
N TYR A 308 -4.04 -3.45 16.74
CA TYR A 308 -5.48 -3.36 16.55
C TYR A 308 -5.78 -2.63 15.24
N LYS A 309 -6.78 -3.14 14.52
CA LYS A 309 -7.44 -2.46 13.41
C LYS A 309 -8.94 -2.53 13.68
N GLY A 310 -9.60 -1.38 13.75
CA GLY A 310 -10.98 -1.27 14.18
C GLY A 310 -12.00 -1.94 13.28
N ALA A 311 -13.23 -1.99 13.77
CA ALA A 311 -14.38 -2.44 13.01
C ALA A 311 -14.58 -1.58 11.75
N GLY A 312 -15.30 -2.11 10.76
CA GLY A 312 -15.60 -1.38 9.54
C GLY A 312 -16.88 -1.86 8.87
N TYR A 313 -17.46 -1.03 8.02
CA TYR A 313 -18.54 -1.42 7.12
C TYR A 313 -17.97 -1.75 5.74
N ASP A 314 -18.36 -2.89 5.18
CA ASP A 314 -18.04 -3.25 3.80
C ASP A 314 -18.94 -2.48 2.82
N VAL A 315 -18.52 -1.27 2.44
CA VAL A 315 -19.26 -0.40 1.52
C VAL A 315 -18.99 -0.79 0.07
N SER A 316 -19.88 -1.63 -0.47
CA SER A 316 -19.81 -2.13 -1.84
C SER A 316 -21.20 -2.31 -2.48
N SER A 317 -21.26 -2.68 -3.76
CA SER A 317 -22.53 -2.90 -4.45
C SER A 317 -23.32 -4.04 -3.79
N GLY A 318 -24.63 -3.86 -3.60
CA GLY A 318 -25.46 -4.80 -2.84
C GLY A 318 -25.41 -4.59 -1.32
N PHE A 319 -25.01 -3.40 -0.87
CA PHE A 319 -25.09 -3.02 0.53
C PHE A 319 -26.54 -3.00 1.01
N ASP A 320 -26.80 -3.56 2.20
CA ASP A 320 -28.14 -3.75 2.74
C ASP A 320 -28.18 -3.64 4.28
N GLN A 321 -29.37 -3.82 4.86
CA GLN A 321 -29.56 -3.80 6.31
C GLN A 321 -28.81 -4.94 7.03
N SER A 322 -28.56 -6.05 6.35
CA SER A 322 -27.83 -7.22 6.89
C SER A 322 -26.38 -6.83 7.20
N ARG A 323 -25.74 -6.06 6.32
CA ARG A 323 -24.37 -5.52 6.51
C ARG A 323 -24.30 -4.46 7.60
N ILE A 324 -25.35 -3.64 7.77
CA ILE A 324 -25.44 -2.70 8.90
C ILE A 324 -25.45 -3.43 10.23
N ASN A 325 -26.21 -4.52 10.33
CA ASN A 325 -26.38 -5.28 11.56
C ASN A 325 -25.14 -6.13 11.91
N ARG A 326 -24.21 -6.28 10.98
CA ARG A 326 -23.01 -7.12 11.11
C ARG A 326 -21.77 -6.41 10.54
N PRO A 327 -21.30 -5.33 11.17
CA PRO A 327 -20.03 -4.72 10.78
C PRO A 327 -18.90 -5.75 10.90
N VAL A 328 -17.87 -5.56 10.07
CA VAL A 328 -16.64 -6.36 10.14
C VAL A 328 -16.03 -6.16 11.53
N ALA A 329 -15.72 -7.26 12.21
CA ALA A 329 -15.19 -7.20 13.56
C ALA A 329 -13.75 -6.63 13.56
N PRO A 330 -13.30 -6.03 14.67
CA PRO A 330 -11.92 -5.59 14.80
C PRO A 330 -10.91 -6.73 14.61
N GLU A 331 -9.79 -6.43 13.98
CA GLU A 331 -8.64 -7.33 13.86
C GLU A 331 -7.62 -7.00 14.95
N THR A 332 -7.07 -8.03 15.61
CA THR A 332 -6.06 -7.86 16.67
C THR A 332 -4.80 -8.65 16.37
N SER A 333 -3.65 -8.15 16.81
CA SER A 333 -2.38 -8.84 16.67
C SER A 333 -1.59 -8.90 17.97
N LYS A 334 -0.75 -9.95 18.09
CA LYS A 334 0.25 -10.12 19.14
C LYS A 334 1.59 -10.37 18.50
N ALA A 335 2.51 -9.43 18.66
CA ALA A 335 3.84 -9.46 18.07
C ALA A 335 4.91 -9.72 19.13
N TYR A 336 5.84 -10.61 18.81
CA TYR A 336 7.04 -10.92 19.57
C TYR A 336 8.24 -10.65 18.67
N GLU A 337 9.21 -9.90 19.18
CA GLU A 337 10.46 -9.63 18.47
C GLU A 337 11.66 -9.88 19.37
N PHE A 338 12.72 -10.43 18.78
CA PHE A 338 14.04 -10.52 19.37
C PHE A 338 15.05 -10.03 18.34
N GLY A 339 15.94 -9.12 18.71
CA GLY A 339 16.87 -8.55 17.74
C GLY A 339 18.20 -8.12 18.33
N LEU A 340 19.14 -7.91 17.42
CA LEU A 340 20.51 -7.48 17.63
C LEU A 340 20.73 -6.22 16.79
N LYS A 341 21.34 -5.22 17.40
CA LYS A 341 21.88 -4.04 16.71
C LYS A 341 23.36 -3.94 17.03
N SER A 342 24.20 -3.89 16.00
CA SER A 342 25.64 -3.95 16.21
C SER A 342 26.44 -3.12 15.21
N ARG A 343 27.56 -2.56 15.69
CA ARG A 343 28.59 -1.90 14.88
C ARG A 343 29.96 -2.45 15.24
N PHE A 344 30.71 -2.85 14.22
CA PHE A 344 32.04 -3.45 14.34
C PHE A 344 33.08 -2.65 13.56
N LEU A 345 34.36 -2.96 13.80
CA LEU A 345 35.51 -2.43 13.06
C LEU A 345 35.47 -0.89 12.94
N GLN A 346 35.26 -0.20 14.06
CA GLN A 346 35.20 1.27 14.12
C GLN A 346 34.13 1.85 13.16
N ASN A 347 32.92 1.28 13.19
CA ASN A 347 31.79 1.65 12.32
C ASN A 347 31.98 1.35 10.82
N ARG A 348 32.94 0.49 10.46
CA ARG A 348 33.08 0.01 9.08
C ARG A 348 32.11 -1.11 8.73
N VAL A 349 31.60 -1.85 9.71
CA VAL A 349 30.58 -2.87 9.50
C VAL A 349 29.44 -2.64 10.47
N GLN A 350 28.22 -2.53 9.98
CA GLN A 350 26.99 -2.55 10.77
C GLN A 350 26.22 -3.82 10.42
N LEU A 351 25.79 -4.55 11.43
CA LEU A 351 24.95 -5.73 11.29
C LEU A 351 23.77 -5.63 12.24
N ASN A 352 22.57 -5.68 11.69
CA ASN A 352 21.34 -5.74 12.47
C ASN A 352 20.60 -7.01 12.07
N ALA A 353 20.05 -7.71 13.05
CA ALA A 353 19.26 -8.91 12.79
C ALA A 353 18.05 -8.92 13.72
N THR A 354 16.89 -9.32 13.20
CA THR A 354 15.65 -9.40 13.98
C THR A 354 14.93 -10.69 13.63
N ALA A 355 14.53 -11.46 14.63
CA ALA A 355 13.59 -12.55 14.52
C ALA A 355 12.23 -12.09 15.06
N PHE A 356 11.15 -12.43 14.36
CA PHE A 356 9.81 -11.99 14.74
C PHE A 356 8.77 -13.11 14.59
N LEU A 357 7.69 -12.99 15.37
CA LEU A 357 6.49 -13.80 15.31
C LEU A 357 5.29 -12.92 15.62
N THR A 358 4.30 -12.91 14.73
CA THR A 358 3.05 -12.19 14.92
C THR A 358 1.87 -13.10 14.65
N ASP A 359 0.98 -13.19 15.64
CA ASP A 359 -0.32 -13.85 15.52
C ASP A 359 -1.42 -12.83 15.32
N TYR A 360 -2.24 -13.04 14.29
CA TYR A 360 -3.40 -12.21 13.98
C TYR A 360 -4.69 -13.00 14.24
N LYS A 361 -5.67 -12.32 14.81
CA LYS A 361 -7.03 -12.82 14.95
C LYS A 361 -7.99 -11.90 14.23
N ASP A 362 -8.99 -12.52 13.60
CA ASP A 362 -10.04 -11.84 12.87
C ASP A 362 -9.48 -10.97 11.74
N PHE A 363 -8.52 -11.51 10.98
CA PHE A 363 -7.88 -10.79 9.88
C PHE A 363 -8.90 -10.34 8.85
N GLN A 364 -8.94 -9.05 8.53
CA GLN A 364 -9.93 -8.49 7.62
C GLN A 364 -9.47 -8.59 6.17
N ALA A 365 -10.16 -9.38 5.35
CA ALA A 365 -9.91 -9.50 3.92
C ALA A 365 -11.22 -9.56 3.14
N GLN A 366 -11.15 -9.28 1.84
CA GLN A 366 -12.29 -9.53 0.96
C GLN A 366 -12.43 -11.03 0.70
N SER A 367 -13.62 -11.58 0.95
CA SER A 367 -13.93 -12.97 0.61
C SER A 367 -15.42 -13.16 0.33
N SER A 368 -15.80 -14.38 -0.08
CA SER A 368 -17.21 -14.73 -0.26
C SER A 368 -17.79 -15.20 1.07
N VAL A 369 -18.88 -14.57 1.52
CA VAL A 369 -19.66 -14.92 2.72
C VAL A 369 -21.02 -15.46 2.31
N VAL A 370 -21.51 -16.46 3.05
CA VAL A 370 -22.91 -16.88 2.93
C VAL A 370 -23.76 -15.91 3.75
N ASP A 371 -24.65 -15.17 3.10
CA ASP A 371 -25.61 -14.35 3.83
C ASP A 371 -26.63 -15.28 4.52
N PRO A 372 -26.81 -15.20 5.84
CA PRO A 372 -27.64 -16.15 6.57
C PRO A 372 -29.14 -15.96 6.35
N THR A 373 -29.58 -14.85 5.73
CA THR A 373 -30.99 -14.61 5.40
C THR A 373 -31.34 -15.18 4.04
N THR A 374 -30.55 -14.84 3.02
CA THR A 374 -30.77 -15.26 1.63
C THR A 374 -30.13 -16.61 1.31
N GLN A 375 -29.19 -17.08 2.14
CA GLN A 375 -28.36 -18.27 1.92
C GLN A 375 -27.56 -18.21 0.60
N LEU A 376 -27.33 -17.00 0.08
CA LEU A 376 -26.55 -16.74 -1.12
C LEU A 376 -25.12 -16.35 -0.75
N LEU A 377 -24.17 -16.71 -1.61
CA LEU A 377 -22.79 -16.23 -1.52
C LEU A 377 -22.72 -14.77 -2.00
N GLN A 378 -22.13 -13.91 -1.19
CA GLN A 378 -21.85 -12.52 -1.50
C GLN A 378 -20.38 -12.21 -1.25
N ASN A 379 -19.76 -11.39 -2.10
CA ASN A 379 -18.43 -10.87 -1.81
C ASN A 379 -18.55 -9.71 -0.83
N ALA A 380 -17.80 -9.78 0.28
CA ALA A 380 -17.72 -8.74 1.28
C ALA A 380 -16.32 -8.72 1.91
N VAL A 381 -15.89 -7.57 2.42
CA VAL A 381 -14.83 -7.55 3.45
C VAL A 381 -15.38 -8.22 4.70
N ASN A 382 -14.67 -9.21 5.21
CA ASN A 382 -15.01 -9.95 6.42
C ASN A 382 -13.75 -10.43 7.14
N ASN A 383 -13.92 -10.97 8.35
CA ASN A 383 -12.83 -11.57 9.11
C ASN A 383 -12.55 -12.99 8.60
N VAL A 384 -11.45 -13.19 7.88
CA VAL A 384 -11.05 -14.47 7.24
C VAL A 384 -10.21 -15.38 8.17
N GLY A 385 -10.51 -15.35 9.47
CA GLY A 385 -9.92 -16.24 10.46
C GLY A 385 -8.60 -15.74 11.04
N LYS A 386 -7.64 -16.67 11.25
CA LYS A 386 -6.37 -16.39 11.95
C LYS A 386 -5.20 -16.43 10.99
N LEU A 387 -4.24 -15.51 11.15
CA LEU A 387 -2.97 -15.55 10.43
C LEU A 387 -1.81 -15.67 11.40
N ARG A 388 -0.68 -16.21 10.92
CA ARG A 388 0.59 -16.19 11.62
C ARG A 388 1.69 -15.80 10.63
N THR A 389 2.48 -14.80 11.00
CA THR A 389 3.69 -14.42 10.26
C THR A 389 4.89 -14.60 11.16
N LYS A 390 5.94 -15.25 10.68
CA LYS A 390 7.20 -15.35 11.41
C LYS A 390 8.37 -15.25 10.45
N GLY A 391 9.50 -14.76 10.92
CA GLY A 391 10.60 -14.53 10.03
C GLY A 391 11.87 -14.07 10.71
N VAL A 392 12.88 -13.89 9.87
CA VAL A 392 14.16 -13.27 10.22
C VAL A 392 14.47 -12.21 9.18
N GLU A 393 14.90 -11.05 9.66
CA GLU A 393 15.41 -9.95 8.87
C GLU A 393 16.88 -9.71 9.22
N LEU A 394 17.69 -9.46 8.21
CA LEU A 394 19.11 -9.18 8.32
C LEU A 394 19.43 -7.95 7.49
N GLU A 395 20.13 -6.99 8.09
CA GLU A 395 20.68 -5.82 7.42
C GLU A 395 22.17 -5.75 7.67
N VAL A 396 22.93 -5.57 6.59
CA VAL A 396 24.38 -5.42 6.64
C VAL A 396 24.79 -4.19 5.83
N THR A 397 25.60 -3.34 6.46
CA THR A 397 26.30 -2.25 5.79
C THR A 397 27.78 -2.40 6.03
N ALA A 398 28.58 -2.43 4.97
CA ALA A 398 30.02 -2.56 5.06
C ALA A 398 30.73 -1.46 4.25
N LYS A 399 31.82 -0.94 4.80
CA LYS A 399 32.74 0.01 4.16
C LYS A 399 34.15 -0.60 4.08
N PRO A 400 34.38 -1.58 3.17
CA PRO A 400 35.69 -2.24 3.06
C PRO A 400 36.83 -1.24 2.80
N THR A 401 36.55 -0.19 2.04
CA THR A 401 37.43 0.97 1.85
C THR A 401 36.65 2.25 2.10
N ASN A 402 37.30 3.42 2.06
CA ASN A 402 36.60 4.70 2.16
C ASN A 402 35.82 5.05 0.88
N ALA A 403 36.13 4.38 -0.23
CA ALA A 403 35.50 4.60 -1.54
C ALA A 403 34.30 3.67 -1.77
N LEU A 404 34.31 2.46 -1.20
CA LEU A 404 33.32 1.42 -1.44
C LEU A 404 32.38 1.25 -0.24
N LEU A 405 31.08 1.36 -0.51
CA LEU A 405 29.98 1.02 0.39
C LEU A 405 29.23 -0.19 -0.18
N LEU A 406 29.07 -1.23 0.62
CA LEU A 406 28.26 -2.40 0.33
C LEU A 406 27.08 -2.43 1.28
N GLU A 407 25.88 -2.68 0.76
CA GLU A 407 24.64 -2.71 1.51
C GLU A 407 23.87 -3.98 1.15
N THR A 408 23.30 -4.66 2.13
CA THR A 408 22.48 -5.85 1.92
C THR A 408 21.35 -5.87 2.92
N SER A 409 20.15 -6.14 2.44
CA SER A 409 18.99 -6.43 3.29
C SER A 409 18.37 -7.75 2.83
N LEU A 410 18.08 -8.64 3.78
CA LEU A 410 17.48 -9.95 3.53
C LEU A 410 16.32 -10.15 4.50
N ALA A 411 15.17 -10.57 3.98
CA ALA A 411 14.03 -10.97 4.79
C ALA A 411 13.60 -12.39 4.39
N TYR A 412 13.49 -13.28 5.37
CA TYR A 412 12.80 -14.55 5.25
C TYR A 412 11.50 -14.49 6.06
N VAL A 413 10.35 -14.67 5.41
CA VAL A 413 9.02 -14.51 6.04
C VAL A 413 8.10 -15.68 5.69
N ASP A 414 7.78 -16.51 6.68
CA ASP A 414 6.75 -17.54 6.61
C ASP A 414 5.42 -16.95 7.09
N ALA A 415 4.62 -16.46 6.13
CA ALA A 415 3.27 -15.93 6.35
C ALA A 415 2.21 -16.98 5.97
N LYS A 416 1.45 -17.46 6.96
CA LYS A 416 0.45 -18.52 6.78
C LYS A 416 -0.91 -18.13 7.33
N ILE A 417 -1.94 -18.65 6.65
CA ILE A 417 -3.30 -18.68 7.17
C ILE A 417 -3.35 -19.78 8.23
N ALA A 418 -3.46 -19.40 9.50
CA ALA A 418 -3.48 -20.36 10.61
C ALA A 418 -4.83 -21.10 10.70
N SER A 419 -5.94 -20.46 10.31
CA SER A 419 -7.26 -21.09 10.27
C SER A 419 -8.21 -20.36 9.33
N TYR A 420 -8.73 -21.04 8.30
CA TYR A 420 -9.81 -20.52 7.44
C TYR A 420 -10.55 -21.66 6.71
N LYS A 421 -11.54 -22.26 7.39
CA LYS A 421 -12.18 -23.53 6.96
C LYS A 421 -13.27 -23.41 5.91
N ASN A 422 -13.88 -22.23 5.79
CA ASN A 422 -15.03 -21.98 4.92
C ASN A 422 -14.67 -20.96 3.84
N ALA A 423 -13.45 -21.02 3.32
CA ALA A 423 -13.02 -20.14 2.25
C ALA A 423 -13.71 -20.54 0.94
N GLY A 424 -14.06 -19.57 0.10
CA GLY A 424 -14.58 -19.90 -1.23
C GLY A 424 -13.53 -20.64 -2.07
N CYS A 425 -13.96 -21.64 -2.82
CA CYS A 425 -13.09 -22.31 -3.78
C CYS A 425 -12.63 -21.34 -4.88
N TYR A 426 -11.44 -21.58 -5.44
CA TYR A 426 -11.08 -20.97 -6.73
C TYR A 426 -11.80 -21.70 -7.86
N LEU A 427 -11.99 -21.03 -9.00
CA LEU A 427 -12.70 -21.61 -10.14
C LEU A 427 -11.98 -22.87 -10.64
N GLY A 428 -12.73 -23.91 -10.99
CA GLY A 428 -12.18 -25.17 -11.50
C GLY A 428 -11.58 -26.07 -10.42
N GLN A 429 -11.58 -25.65 -9.15
CA GLN A 429 -11.16 -26.50 -8.04
C GLN A 429 -12.13 -27.69 -7.88
N THR A 430 -11.61 -28.90 -7.97
CA THR A 430 -12.41 -30.13 -7.88
C THR A 430 -12.62 -30.56 -6.42
N LEU A 431 -13.58 -31.47 -6.20
CA LEU A 431 -13.78 -32.12 -4.89
C LEU A 431 -12.49 -32.78 -4.40
N ALA A 432 -11.72 -33.40 -5.30
CA ALA A 432 -10.44 -34.05 -4.98
C ALA A 432 -9.36 -33.05 -4.54
N LEU A 433 -9.48 -31.78 -4.93
CA LEU A 433 -8.61 -30.68 -4.50
C LEU A 433 -9.13 -29.98 -3.24
N GLY A 434 -10.11 -30.56 -2.54
CA GLY A 434 -10.63 -30.07 -1.26
C GLY A 434 -11.75 -29.04 -1.35
N CYS A 435 -12.31 -28.80 -2.55
CA CYS A 435 -13.48 -27.95 -2.71
C CYS A 435 -14.76 -28.74 -2.40
N VAL A 436 -15.29 -28.62 -1.19
CA VAL A 436 -16.41 -29.44 -0.68
C VAL A 436 -17.73 -28.65 -0.67
N PRO A 437 -18.89 -29.30 -0.89
CA PRO A 437 -20.19 -28.63 -0.81
C PRO A 437 -20.49 -28.11 0.60
N LEU A 438 -21.04 -26.89 0.70
CA LEU A 438 -21.61 -26.31 1.92
C LEU A 438 -22.82 -25.45 1.57
N GLY A 439 -24.02 -25.92 1.91
CA GLY A 439 -25.27 -25.26 1.50
C GLY A 439 -25.39 -25.19 -0.03
N ASN A 440 -25.65 -23.99 -0.57
CA ASN A 440 -25.76 -23.75 -2.01
C ASN A 440 -24.41 -23.41 -2.68
N GLY A 441 -23.30 -23.52 -1.96
CA GLY A 441 -21.98 -23.16 -2.44
C GLY A 441 -20.94 -24.27 -2.22
N PHE A 442 -19.71 -23.96 -2.57
CA PHE A 442 -18.56 -24.80 -2.31
C PHE A 442 -17.50 -24.03 -1.52
N VAL A 443 -16.85 -24.72 -0.59
CA VAL A 443 -15.84 -24.16 0.29
C VAL A 443 -14.60 -25.04 0.36
N GLN A 444 -13.49 -24.46 0.81
CA GLN A 444 -12.22 -25.13 1.04
C GLN A 444 -11.61 -24.69 2.38
N ASP A 445 -10.73 -25.52 2.92
CA ASP A 445 -9.91 -25.18 4.09
C ASP A 445 -8.53 -24.66 3.64
N LEU A 446 -8.27 -23.38 3.92
CA LEU A 446 -7.00 -22.73 3.64
C LEU A 446 -6.03 -22.73 4.83
N SER A 447 -6.35 -23.46 5.90
CA SER A 447 -5.46 -23.61 7.06
C SER A 447 -4.10 -24.20 6.64
N GLY A 448 -3.02 -23.55 7.05
CA GLY A 448 -1.64 -23.89 6.71
C GLY A 448 -1.17 -23.39 5.34
N LYS A 449 -2.04 -22.82 4.49
CA LYS A 449 -1.66 -22.25 3.19
C LYS A 449 -0.92 -20.93 3.37
N ARG A 450 -0.05 -20.60 2.40
CA ARG A 450 0.67 -19.33 2.37
C ARG A 450 -0.30 -18.18 2.11
N LEU A 451 -0.08 -17.08 2.81
CA LEU A 451 -0.82 -15.84 2.56
C LEU A 451 -0.49 -15.30 1.16
N SER A 452 -1.48 -14.75 0.46
CA SER A 452 -1.24 -14.08 -0.81
C SER A 452 -0.37 -12.83 -0.64
N ASN A 453 0.37 -12.46 -1.69
CA ASN A 453 1.30 -11.32 -1.70
C ASN A 453 2.44 -11.39 -0.66
N ALA A 454 2.74 -12.58 -0.13
CA ALA A 454 3.82 -12.80 0.84
C ALA A 454 4.91 -13.73 0.27
N PRO A 455 5.84 -13.22 -0.57
CA PRO A 455 7.02 -13.98 -0.97
C PRO A 455 7.87 -14.31 0.26
N GLU A 456 8.36 -15.55 0.33
CA GLU A 456 9.12 -16.05 1.47
C GLU A 456 10.49 -15.40 1.62
N VAL A 457 11.12 -15.02 0.50
CA VAL A 457 12.46 -14.42 0.52
C VAL A 457 12.44 -13.15 -0.31
N LYS A 458 12.90 -12.06 0.30
CA LYS A 458 13.28 -10.84 -0.42
C LYS A 458 14.69 -10.45 -0.04
N ALA A 459 15.48 -10.07 -1.03
CA ALA A 459 16.85 -9.63 -0.82
C ALA A 459 17.18 -8.41 -1.68
N THR A 460 17.99 -7.51 -1.13
CA THR A 460 18.60 -6.42 -1.87
C THR A 460 20.10 -6.46 -1.65
N LEU A 461 20.87 -6.21 -2.71
CA LEU A 461 22.32 -6.05 -2.67
C LEU A 461 22.68 -4.75 -3.40
N GLY A 462 23.37 -3.86 -2.71
CA GLY A 462 23.81 -2.56 -3.21
C GLY A 462 25.33 -2.44 -3.13
N ALA A 463 25.92 -1.84 -4.15
CA ALA A 463 27.31 -1.42 -4.16
C ALA A 463 27.39 0.02 -4.65
N THR A 464 28.01 0.88 -3.85
CA THR A 464 28.31 2.28 -4.20
C THR A 464 29.81 2.49 -4.17
N TYR A 465 30.38 2.96 -5.27
CA TYR A 465 31.80 3.26 -5.39
C TYR A 465 32.01 4.73 -5.75
N ASN A 466 32.69 5.46 -4.86
CA ASN A 466 33.11 6.84 -5.09
C ASN A 466 34.53 6.82 -5.68
N PHE A 467 34.73 7.50 -6.81
CA PHE A 467 36.02 7.55 -7.48
C PHE A 467 36.41 8.98 -7.87
N PRO A 468 37.69 9.35 -7.75
CA PRO A 468 38.18 10.61 -8.30
C PRO A 468 38.20 10.54 -9.83
N ILE A 469 37.98 11.68 -10.48
CA ILE A 469 38.11 11.81 -11.95
C ILE A 469 39.34 12.65 -12.29
N GLY A 470 39.64 13.68 -11.49
CA GLY A 470 40.70 14.66 -11.72
C GLY A 470 40.18 16.09 -11.55
N ASP A 471 41.06 17.06 -11.31
CA ASP A 471 40.72 18.50 -11.25
C ASP A 471 39.54 18.87 -10.31
N GLY A 472 39.40 18.13 -9.22
CA GLY A 472 38.31 18.29 -8.24
C GLY A 472 36.98 17.63 -8.63
N PHE A 473 36.86 17.08 -9.84
CA PHE A 473 35.70 16.29 -10.24
C PHE A 473 35.67 14.94 -9.51
N SER A 474 34.47 14.52 -9.13
CA SER A 474 34.23 13.24 -8.47
C SER A 474 33.11 12.46 -9.13
N GLY A 475 33.27 11.15 -9.14
CA GLY A 475 32.34 10.19 -9.70
C GLY A 475 31.74 9.27 -8.64
N ILE A 476 30.51 8.82 -8.88
CA ILE A 476 29.83 7.80 -8.08
C ILE A 476 29.20 6.78 -9.02
N ALA A 477 29.60 5.51 -8.88
CA ALA A 477 28.96 4.38 -9.53
C ALA A 477 28.08 3.64 -8.51
N ASN A 478 26.86 3.30 -8.91
CA ASN A 478 25.94 2.52 -8.09
C ASN A 478 25.45 1.30 -8.87
N LEU A 479 25.40 0.16 -8.20
CA LEU A 479 24.77 -1.06 -8.68
C LEU A 479 23.82 -1.57 -7.60
N ASN A 480 22.61 -1.94 -7.99
CA ASN A 480 21.60 -2.47 -7.08
C ASN A 480 20.94 -3.71 -7.71
N TYR A 481 20.95 -4.81 -6.98
CA TYR A 481 20.22 -6.03 -7.30
C TYR A 481 19.08 -6.22 -6.30
N GLN A 482 17.89 -6.52 -6.80
CA GLN A 482 16.71 -6.84 -6.00
C GLN A 482 16.22 -8.21 -6.41
N TYR A 483 15.95 -9.07 -5.43
CA TYR A 483 15.42 -10.41 -5.63
C TYR A 483 14.17 -10.62 -4.79
N GLN A 484 13.23 -11.36 -5.38
CA GLN A 484 12.03 -11.83 -4.74
C GLN A 484 11.83 -13.29 -5.13
N SER A 485 11.50 -14.16 -4.16
CA SER A 485 11.08 -15.53 -4.43
C SER A 485 9.65 -15.59 -4.98
N GLU A 486 9.19 -16.81 -5.25
CA GLU A 486 7.84 -17.06 -5.75
C GLU A 486 6.75 -16.40 -4.88
N VAL A 487 5.76 -15.82 -5.56
CA VAL A 487 4.61 -15.18 -4.93
C VAL A 487 3.31 -15.73 -5.53
N ASN A 488 2.34 -15.97 -4.65
CA ASN A 488 0.96 -16.24 -5.00
C ASN A 488 0.15 -14.96 -4.86
N PHE A 489 -0.63 -14.58 -5.89
CA PHE A 489 -1.44 -13.37 -5.87
C PHE A 489 -2.87 -13.59 -5.34
N ASP A 490 -3.33 -14.84 -5.20
CA ASP A 490 -4.73 -15.15 -4.84
C ASP A 490 -4.87 -15.65 -3.40
N LEU A 491 -5.74 -15.01 -2.60
CA LEU A 491 -6.04 -15.52 -1.25
C LEU A 491 -6.64 -16.93 -1.29
N LYS A 492 -7.36 -17.31 -2.34
CA LYS A 492 -7.91 -18.66 -2.53
C LYS A 492 -6.87 -19.71 -2.93
N ALA A 493 -5.61 -19.30 -3.08
CA ALA A 493 -4.47 -20.12 -3.48
C ALA A 493 -4.64 -20.80 -4.86
N ASN A 494 -5.21 -20.09 -5.83
CA ASN A 494 -5.28 -20.55 -7.22
C ASN A 494 -3.85 -20.72 -7.80
N PRO A 495 -3.45 -21.95 -8.19
CA PRO A 495 -2.10 -22.21 -8.67
C PRO A 495 -1.76 -21.49 -9.99
N LEU A 496 -2.76 -20.99 -10.73
CA LEU A 496 -2.56 -20.22 -11.95
C LEU A 496 -2.13 -18.77 -11.69
N GLN A 497 -2.29 -18.27 -10.47
CA GLN A 497 -1.91 -16.90 -10.08
C GLN A 497 -0.59 -16.87 -9.31
N VAL A 498 0.31 -17.83 -9.60
CA VAL A 498 1.64 -17.93 -8.99
C VAL A 498 2.69 -17.42 -9.98
N GLN A 499 3.47 -16.43 -9.55
CA GLN A 499 4.62 -15.93 -10.30
C GLN A 499 5.92 -16.44 -9.68
N LYS A 500 6.74 -17.07 -10.50
CA LYS A 500 8.08 -17.55 -10.12
C LYS A 500 8.98 -16.41 -9.63
N GLY A 501 9.97 -16.77 -8.82
CA GLY A 501 10.98 -15.82 -8.35
C GLY A 501 11.72 -15.13 -9.49
N TYR A 502 12.09 -13.87 -9.27
CA TYR A 502 12.80 -13.05 -10.25
C TYR A 502 13.76 -12.09 -9.55
N GLY A 503 14.73 -11.59 -10.31
CA GLY A 503 15.67 -10.57 -9.87
C GLY A 503 15.81 -9.45 -10.90
N VAL A 504 16.07 -8.23 -10.42
CA VAL A 504 16.21 -7.03 -11.24
C VAL A 504 17.50 -6.31 -10.85
N VAL A 505 18.30 -5.94 -11.85
CA VAL A 505 19.52 -5.14 -11.67
C VAL A 505 19.30 -3.73 -12.19
N ASN A 506 19.62 -2.74 -11.37
CA ASN A 506 19.63 -1.32 -11.70
C ASN A 506 21.05 -0.76 -11.54
N GLY A 507 21.41 0.23 -12.35
CA GLY A 507 22.75 0.82 -12.32
C GLY A 507 22.72 2.32 -12.59
N SER A 508 23.73 3.04 -12.08
CA SER A 508 23.95 4.44 -12.46
C SER A 508 25.41 4.85 -12.31
N ILE A 509 25.81 5.83 -13.12
CA ILE A 509 27.08 6.54 -12.99
C ILE A 509 26.76 8.03 -12.92
N ALA A 510 27.29 8.70 -11.90
CA ALA A 510 27.11 10.12 -11.69
C ALA A 510 28.46 10.84 -11.63
N LEU A 511 28.55 12.02 -12.23
CA LEU A 511 29.71 12.90 -12.19
C LEU A 511 29.29 14.23 -11.55
N SER A 512 30.13 14.76 -10.66
CA SER A 512 29.88 16.02 -9.96
C SER A 512 30.99 17.02 -10.22
N SER A 513 30.65 18.31 -10.35
CA SER A 513 31.61 19.40 -10.47
C SER A 513 32.42 19.58 -9.19
N PRO A 514 33.60 20.25 -9.23
CA PRO A 514 34.41 20.53 -8.04
C PRO A 514 33.66 21.30 -6.96
N SER A 515 32.76 22.20 -7.35
CA SER A 515 31.89 22.96 -6.44
C SER A 515 30.70 22.16 -5.90
N HIS A 516 30.46 20.94 -6.39
CA HIS A 516 29.25 20.14 -6.19
C HIS A 516 27.92 20.79 -6.64
N ALA A 517 27.96 22.01 -7.19
CA ALA A 517 26.79 22.71 -7.68
C ALA A 517 26.12 21.96 -8.84
N PHE A 518 26.89 21.24 -9.67
CA PHE A 518 26.36 20.45 -10.78
C PHE A 518 26.61 18.97 -10.57
N LYS A 519 25.58 18.15 -10.82
CA LYS A 519 25.68 16.69 -10.87
C LYS A 519 24.89 16.15 -12.06
N VAL A 520 25.55 15.37 -12.90
CA VAL A 520 24.94 14.65 -14.03
C VAL A 520 24.96 13.17 -13.74
N THR A 521 23.87 12.46 -14.00
CA THR A 521 23.74 11.02 -13.74
C THR A 521 23.13 10.32 -14.93
N LEU A 522 23.84 9.35 -15.49
CA LEU A 522 23.30 8.36 -16.41
C LEU A 522 22.84 7.15 -15.59
N PHE A 523 21.62 6.69 -15.82
CA PHE A 523 21.09 5.52 -15.12
C PHE A 523 20.38 4.57 -16.07
N VAL A 524 20.33 3.30 -15.66
CA VAL A 524 19.56 2.23 -16.29
C VAL A 524 18.77 1.52 -15.21
N ASN A 525 17.46 1.42 -15.43
CA ASN A 525 16.59 0.60 -14.60
C ASN A 525 16.27 -0.68 -15.37
N ASN A 526 16.30 -1.81 -14.67
CA ASN A 526 16.11 -3.16 -15.21
C ASN A 526 17.07 -3.47 -16.38
N LEU A 527 18.38 -3.49 -16.08
CA LEU A 527 19.48 -3.67 -17.03
C LEU A 527 19.31 -4.89 -17.95
N PHE A 528 18.78 -5.99 -17.42
CA PHE A 528 18.58 -7.25 -18.13
C PHE A 528 17.17 -7.43 -18.70
N ASP A 529 16.35 -6.38 -18.69
CA ASP A 529 15.03 -6.36 -19.31
C ASP A 529 14.10 -7.47 -18.81
N LYS A 530 14.12 -7.70 -17.49
CA LYS A 530 13.32 -8.75 -16.88
C LYS A 530 11.86 -8.32 -16.77
N SER A 531 10.96 -8.99 -17.49
CA SER A 531 9.52 -8.83 -17.26
C SER A 531 9.04 -9.56 -16.00
N TYR A 532 8.11 -8.92 -15.29
CA TYR A 532 7.44 -9.41 -14.10
C TYR A 532 6.14 -8.62 -13.85
N ALA A 533 5.13 -9.28 -13.29
CA ALA A 533 3.87 -8.67 -12.92
C ALA A 533 3.83 -8.26 -11.45
N THR A 534 3.06 -7.22 -11.14
CA THR A 534 2.70 -6.81 -9.77
C THR A 534 1.35 -7.33 -9.31
N PHE A 535 0.60 -7.94 -10.23
CA PHE A 535 -0.67 -8.60 -10.01
C PHE A 535 -0.89 -9.61 -11.13
N VAL A 536 -1.43 -10.78 -10.81
CA VAL A 536 -1.97 -11.74 -11.77
C VAL A 536 -3.36 -12.10 -11.28
N GLY A 537 -4.35 -12.03 -12.16
CA GLY A 537 -5.74 -12.35 -11.84
C GLY A 537 -6.31 -13.38 -12.81
N ASP A 538 -7.03 -14.36 -12.27
CA ASP A 538 -7.84 -15.27 -13.06
C ASP A 538 -9.25 -14.68 -13.23
N THR A 539 -9.53 -14.21 -14.44
CA THR A 539 -10.79 -13.53 -14.77
C THR A 539 -11.88 -14.46 -15.28
N ALA A 540 -11.68 -15.78 -15.21
CA ALA A 540 -12.53 -16.78 -15.85
C ALA A 540 -14.05 -16.69 -15.55
N ASP A 541 -14.46 -16.15 -14.41
CA ASP A 541 -15.88 -15.86 -14.12
C ASP A 541 -16.49 -14.89 -15.16
N LEU A 542 -15.72 -13.90 -15.62
CA LEU A 542 -16.11 -13.02 -16.72
C LEU A 542 -16.14 -13.80 -18.06
N TYR A 543 -15.35 -14.87 -18.18
CA TYR A 543 -15.19 -15.66 -19.40
C TYR A 543 -16.03 -16.95 -19.44
N GLY A 544 -17.18 -16.93 -18.74
CA GLY A 544 -18.16 -18.03 -18.76
C GLY A 544 -17.73 -19.27 -17.98
N GLY A 545 -16.73 -19.16 -17.11
CA GLY A 545 -16.32 -20.20 -16.15
C GLY A 545 -15.70 -21.47 -16.77
N THR A 546 -15.61 -21.56 -18.09
CA THR A 546 -15.15 -22.75 -18.82
C THR A 546 -13.67 -22.68 -19.21
N HIS A 547 -13.11 -21.47 -19.26
CA HIS A 547 -11.73 -21.22 -19.65
C HIS A 547 -11.05 -20.30 -18.66
N HIS A 548 -9.84 -20.66 -18.24
CA HIS A 548 -8.98 -19.79 -17.45
C HIS A 548 -8.32 -18.73 -18.34
N VAL A 549 -8.75 -17.48 -18.19
CA VAL A 549 -8.13 -16.31 -18.82
C VAL A 549 -7.40 -15.53 -17.74
N LEU A 550 -6.08 -15.48 -17.86
CA LEU A 550 -5.20 -14.82 -16.89
C LEU A 550 -4.83 -13.44 -17.41
N SER A 551 -5.04 -12.45 -16.55
CA SER A 551 -4.63 -11.06 -16.76
C SER A 551 -3.50 -10.70 -15.80
N GLN A 552 -2.71 -9.69 -16.15
CA GLN A 552 -1.59 -9.23 -15.34
C GLN A 552 -1.45 -7.70 -15.39
N MET A 553 -0.92 -7.13 -14.30
CA MET A 553 -0.51 -5.73 -14.25
C MET A 553 1.01 -5.65 -14.33
N LEU A 554 1.53 -5.03 -15.40
CA LEU A 554 2.96 -4.81 -15.60
C LEU A 554 3.34 -3.40 -15.13
N PRO A 555 4.27 -3.24 -14.18
CA PRO A 555 4.79 -1.92 -13.83
C PRO A 555 5.77 -1.45 -14.91
N ARG A 556 5.95 -0.13 -15.08
CA ARG A 556 7.00 0.45 -15.94
C ARG A 556 8.39 -0.17 -15.73
N ASN A 557 8.73 -0.52 -14.49
CA ASN A 557 10.03 -1.11 -14.15
C ASN A 557 10.21 -2.57 -14.59
N SER A 558 9.16 -3.22 -15.11
CA SER A 558 9.23 -4.56 -15.72
C SER A 558 9.77 -4.55 -17.16
N GLN A 559 10.29 -3.41 -17.62
CA GLN A 559 11.07 -3.29 -18.85
C GLN A 559 12.28 -2.39 -18.61
N ARG A 560 13.31 -2.55 -19.43
CA ARG A 560 14.51 -1.72 -19.38
C ARG A 560 14.20 -0.30 -19.83
N TYR A 561 14.69 0.67 -19.07
CA TYR A 561 14.79 2.05 -19.57
C TYR A 561 16.04 2.75 -19.06
N VAL A 562 16.55 3.66 -19.88
CA VAL A 562 17.74 4.47 -19.62
C VAL A 562 17.32 5.92 -19.50
N GLY A 563 18.01 6.68 -18.65
CA GLY A 563 17.74 8.10 -18.52
C GLY A 563 18.93 8.91 -18.05
N LEU A 564 18.82 10.22 -18.28
CA LEU A 564 19.74 11.22 -17.80
C LEU A 564 19.06 12.05 -16.71
N ARG A 565 19.77 12.31 -15.61
CA ARG A 565 19.35 13.21 -14.55
C ARG A 565 20.38 14.29 -14.36
N VAL A 566 19.95 15.55 -14.37
CA VAL A 566 20.79 16.72 -14.08
C VAL A 566 20.28 17.38 -12.81
N LYS A 567 21.19 17.69 -11.90
CA LYS A 567 20.92 18.43 -10.66
C LYS A 567 21.81 19.67 -10.64
N TYR A 568 21.21 20.80 -10.32
CA TYR A 568 21.88 22.07 -10.07
C TYR A 568 21.47 22.59 -8.68
N GLU A 569 22.45 22.94 -7.87
CA GLU A 569 22.28 23.62 -6.58
C GLU A 569 22.85 25.04 -6.70
N PHE A 570 22.04 26.03 -6.32
CA PHE A 570 22.32 27.47 -6.42
C PHE A 570 22.18 28.16 -5.08
#